data_AF-A0A9X1SEQ3-F1
#
_entry.id   AF-A0A9X1SEQ3-F1
#
_cell.length_a   1.000
_cell.length_b   1.000
_cell.length_c   1.000
_cell.angle_alpha   90.00
_cell.angle_beta   90.00
_cell.angle_gamma   90.00
#
_symmetry.space_group_name_H-M   'P 1'
#
loop_
_entity.id
_entity.type
_entity.pdbx_description
1 polymer ?
#
loop_
_entity_poly.entity_id
_entity_poly.type
_entity_poly.pdbx_seq_one_letter_code
_entity_poly.pdbx_strand_id
1 'polypeptide(L)'
;MPNFEWGPRDISAPVRKALRQVGAEKGLVLEDVQTGWVGAVLRTEKSGGLYLMVLEDARGRTKSFELGFGFLLEGEPVEVVPAVKSSAPTVQRTASGSVAVANQRARTARASRIWVEGKHDAELVEKVWGDDLRVEGIVVEPLHGVDDLAAAVRDFSPGPGRRLGILVDHLVPGSKESRIAAAAMAVPGAAANVLIVGHPYVDVWQAIKPHVIGLQAWPVVPRSEDWKTGILKGLGWPHRDHTDVAMGWKKLLGAVRTYADLEPTLLGRVEEVIDFLTVP
;
A
#
# COMPACT_ATOMS: atom_id res chain seq x y z
N MET A 1 60.86 5.54 -35.70
CA MET A 1 60.83 6.99 -35.93
C MET A 1 59.49 7.50 -35.41
N PRO A 2 59.48 8.51 -34.52
CA PRO A 2 58.26 9.03 -33.92
C PRO A 2 57.52 9.94 -34.89
N ASN A 3 56.22 9.68 -35.13
CA ASN A 3 55.34 10.60 -35.84
C ASN A 3 54.98 11.75 -34.90
N PHE A 4 55.71 12.86 -35.01
CA PHE A 4 55.26 14.14 -34.49
C PHE A 4 54.31 14.77 -35.51
N GLU A 5 53.00 14.70 -35.26
CA GLU A 5 52.01 15.51 -35.96
C GLU A 5 52.09 16.95 -35.42
N TRP A 6 52.82 17.80 -36.12
CA TRP A 6 52.69 19.25 -36.04
C TRP A 6 51.70 19.71 -37.11
N GLY A 7 50.46 19.94 -36.68
CA GLY A 7 49.40 20.59 -37.46
C GLY A 7 48.65 21.59 -36.57
N PRO A 8 48.11 22.68 -37.14
CA PRO A 8 47.48 23.75 -36.38
C PRO A 8 46.27 23.20 -35.60
N ARG A 9 46.38 23.16 -34.27
CA ARG A 9 45.23 22.87 -33.41
C ARG A 9 44.25 24.01 -33.53
N ASP A 10 43.09 23.69 -34.06
CA ASP A 10 41.87 24.48 -33.97
C ASP A 10 41.71 24.96 -32.53
N ILE A 11 41.84 26.27 -32.33
CA ILE A 11 41.63 26.92 -31.02
C ILE A 11 40.11 27.10 -30.86
N SER A 12 39.36 26.01 -31.00
CA SER A 12 37.92 26.02 -30.74
C SER A 12 37.73 26.40 -29.28
N ALA A 13 36.92 27.44 -29.03
CA ALA A 13 36.61 27.93 -27.69
C ALA A 13 36.31 26.76 -26.73
N PRO A 14 36.84 26.77 -25.49
CA PRO A 14 36.67 25.64 -24.58
C PRO A 14 35.17 25.38 -24.35
N VAL A 15 34.78 24.12 -24.49
CA VAL A 15 33.41 23.66 -24.18
C VAL A 15 33.10 24.04 -22.73
N ARG A 16 32.08 24.89 -22.51
CA ARG A 16 31.61 25.24 -21.17
C ARG A 16 31.10 23.97 -20.49
N LYS A 17 31.90 23.41 -19.59
CA LYS A 17 31.49 22.32 -18.69
C LYS A 17 30.62 22.96 -17.60
N ALA A 18 29.35 22.56 -17.53
CA ALA A 18 28.51 22.92 -16.39
C ALA A 18 29.12 22.34 -15.12
N LEU A 19 29.27 23.18 -14.08
CA LEU A 19 29.81 22.73 -12.80
C LEU A 19 28.78 21.87 -12.07
N ARG A 20 29.27 20.97 -11.21
CA ARG A 20 28.42 20.16 -10.35
C ARG A 20 27.69 21.09 -9.37
N GLN A 21 26.37 21.03 -9.37
CA GLN A 21 25.56 21.73 -8.37
C GLN A 21 25.54 20.95 -7.06
N VAL A 22 25.79 21.64 -5.94
CA VAL A 22 25.83 21.05 -4.59
C VAL A 22 24.96 21.89 -3.66
N GLY A 23 24.05 21.25 -2.94
CA GLY A 23 23.24 21.93 -1.93
C GLY A 23 24.09 22.39 -0.74
N ALA A 24 23.84 23.60 -0.23
CA ALA A 24 24.48 24.14 0.98
C ALA A 24 23.97 23.44 2.26
N GLU A 25 24.30 22.16 2.41
CA GLU A 25 23.91 21.32 3.54
C GLU A 25 24.80 21.56 4.75
N LYS A 26 24.22 21.58 5.96
CA LYS A 26 24.97 21.75 7.20
C LYS A 26 26.04 20.67 7.35
N GLY A 27 27.27 21.08 7.65
CA GLY A 27 28.43 20.20 7.80
C GLY A 27 29.24 20.00 6.52
N LEU A 28 28.73 20.40 5.35
CA LEU A 28 29.48 20.36 4.10
C LEU A 28 30.70 21.28 4.19
N VAL A 29 31.90 20.77 3.90
CA VAL A 29 33.13 21.57 3.92
C VAL A 29 33.39 22.13 2.54
N LEU A 30 33.51 23.45 2.45
CA LEU A 30 33.75 24.18 1.21
C LEU A 30 34.98 25.06 1.35
N GLU A 31 35.70 25.21 0.26
CA GLU A 31 36.81 26.15 0.11
C GLU A 31 36.39 27.29 -0.82
N ASP A 32 36.45 28.53 -0.34
CA ASP A 32 36.26 29.71 -1.18
C ASP A 32 37.54 30.04 -1.95
N VAL A 33 37.47 30.03 -3.29
CA VAL A 33 38.61 30.20 -4.18
C VAL A 33 39.23 31.60 -4.09
N GLN A 34 38.42 32.62 -3.76
CA GLN A 34 38.90 34.01 -3.70
C GLN A 34 39.70 34.30 -2.43
N THR A 35 39.25 33.79 -1.28
CA THR A 35 39.83 34.12 0.02
C THR A 35 40.64 32.99 0.64
N GLY A 36 40.60 31.79 0.05
CA GLY A 36 41.23 30.58 0.58
C GLY A 36 40.57 30.09 1.88
N TRP A 37 39.35 30.53 2.16
CA TRP A 37 38.64 30.18 3.38
C TRP A 37 38.08 28.76 3.27
N VAL A 38 38.47 27.88 4.18
CA VAL A 38 37.96 26.50 4.28
C VAL A 38 37.10 26.38 5.52
N GLY A 39 35.84 25.97 5.37
CA GLY A 39 34.95 25.79 6.51
C GLY A 39 33.72 24.95 6.22
N ALA A 40 33.12 24.43 7.30
CA ALA A 40 31.89 23.66 7.25
C ALA A 40 30.67 24.59 7.26
N VAL A 41 29.66 24.30 6.45
CA VAL A 41 28.39 25.03 6.46
C VAL A 41 27.73 24.88 7.83
N LEU A 42 27.55 25.99 8.54
CA LEU A 42 26.79 26.01 9.80
C LEU A 42 25.30 26.13 9.55
N ARG A 43 24.93 27.06 8.65
CA ARG A 43 23.56 27.42 8.33
C ARG A 43 23.49 28.23 7.04
N THR A 44 22.31 28.29 6.46
CA THR A 44 21.97 29.18 5.36
C THR A 44 20.88 30.16 5.77
N GLU A 45 21.02 31.43 5.42
CA GLU A 45 20.08 32.50 5.70
C GLU A 45 19.59 33.12 4.40
N LYS A 46 18.33 33.54 4.36
CA LYS A 46 17.77 34.32 3.25
C LYS A 46 17.67 35.77 3.68
N SER A 47 18.41 36.67 3.04
CA SER A 47 18.43 38.09 3.37
C SER A 47 18.43 38.93 2.09
N GLY A 48 17.53 39.92 2.00
CA GLY A 48 17.48 40.86 0.88
C GLY A 48 17.26 40.24 -0.51
N GLY A 49 16.73 39.01 -0.60
CA GLY A 49 16.56 38.27 -1.86
C GLY A 49 17.71 37.34 -2.24
N LEU A 50 18.82 37.37 -1.49
CA LEU A 50 19.98 36.51 -1.67
C LEU A 50 19.99 35.38 -0.64
N TYR A 51 20.63 34.26 -1.00
CA TYR A 51 20.95 33.17 -0.06
C TYR A 51 22.39 33.31 0.40
N LEU A 52 22.57 33.46 1.71
CA LEU A 52 23.88 33.49 2.36
C LEU A 52 24.11 32.16 3.09
N MET A 53 25.32 31.66 3.01
CA MET A 53 25.84 30.49 3.71
C MET A 53 26.88 30.96 4.71
N VAL A 54 26.77 30.50 5.95
CA VAL A 54 27.78 30.75 7.00
C VAL A 54 28.69 29.54 7.08
N LEU A 55 29.98 29.73 6.82
CA LEU A 55 31.02 28.71 6.98
C LEU A 55 31.78 28.92 8.30
N GLU A 56 32.04 27.83 9.03
CA GLU A 56 32.89 27.80 10.21
C GLU A 56 34.20 27.08 9.92
N ASP A 57 35.33 27.72 10.20
CA ASP A 57 36.65 27.11 10.04
C ASP A 57 37.01 26.17 11.21
N ALA A 58 38.10 25.42 11.08
CA ALA A 58 38.57 24.49 12.12
C ALA A 58 38.94 25.17 13.46
N ARG A 59 39.01 26.51 13.52
CA ARG A 59 39.28 27.30 14.73
C ARG A 59 38.02 27.94 15.30
N GLY A 60 36.83 27.60 14.79
CA GLY A 60 35.54 28.11 15.24
C GLY A 60 35.24 29.54 14.78
N ARG A 61 35.99 30.09 13.82
CA ARG A 61 35.69 31.41 13.26
C ARG A 61 34.66 31.25 12.15
N THR A 62 33.73 32.21 12.05
CA THR A 62 32.64 32.15 11.07
C THR A 62 32.74 33.26 10.02
N LYS A 63 32.40 32.95 8.78
CA LYS A 63 32.30 33.93 7.69
C LYS A 63 31.12 33.61 6.77
N SER A 64 30.42 34.64 6.30
CA SER A 64 29.27 34.50 5.41
C SER A 64 29.68 34.66 3.95
N PHE A 65 29.11 33.83 3.08
CA PHE A 65 29.32 33.85 1.64
C PHE A 65 27.98 33.72 0.91
N GLU A 66 27.85 34.33 -0.26
CA GLU A 66 26.69 34.13 -1.12
C GLU A 66 26.75 32.74 -1.76
N LEU A 67 25.60 32.09 -1.93
CA LEU A 67 25.53 30.87 -2.72
C LEU A 67 25.85 31.16 -4.20
N GLY A 68 26.40 30.18 -4.91
CA GLY A 68 26.72 30.29 -6.33
C GLY A 68 28.08 29.67 -6.64
N PHE A 69 28.76 30.24 -7.64
CA PHE A 69 30.09 29.80 -8.06
C PHE A 69 31.20 30.33 -7.13
N GLY A 70 32.41 29.77 -7.26
CA GLY A 70 33.59 30.23 -6.53
C GLY A 70 34.01 29.33 -5.37
N PHE A 71 33.41 28.15 -5.24
CA PHE A 71 33.74 27.19 -4.20
C PHE A 71 34.34 25.91 -4.77
N LEU A 72 35.23 25.30 -4.00
CA LEU A 72 35.70 23.94 -4.19
C LEU A 72 35.06 23.02 -3.15
N LEU A 73 34.66 21.84 -3.60
CA LEU A 73 34.34 20.70 -2.74
C LEU A 73 35.37 19.62 -3.03
N GLU A 74 36.16 19.24 -2.03
CA GLU A 74 37.24 18.24 -2.17
C GLU A 74 38.25 18.60 -3.30
N GLY A 75 38.50 19.90 -3.50
CA GLY A 75 39.40 20.41 -4.53
C GLY A 75 38.77 20.58 -5.92
N GLU A 76 37.51 20.17 -6.13
CA GLU A 76 36.81 20.29 -7.41
C GLU A 76 35.84 21.49 -7.41
N PRO A 77 35.79 22.30 -8.49
CA PRO A 77 34.90 23.44 -8.56
C PRO A 77 33.42 23.03 -8.61
N VAL A 78 32.61 23.69 -7.78
CA VAL A 78 31.17 23.44 -7.67
C VAL A 78 30.37 24.75 -7.75
N GLU A 79 29.10 24.62 -8.12
CA GLU A 79 28.09 25.66 -7.92
C GLU A 79 27.30 25.31 -6.66
N VAL A 80 27.39 26.15 -5.63
CA VAL A 80 26.64 25.95 -4.39
C VAL A 80 25.23 26.50 -4.57
N VAL A 81 24.22 25.66 -4.38
CA VAL A 81 22.80 26.01 -4.52
C VAL A 81 22.08 25.86 -3.19
N PRO A 82 20.89 26.46 -2.99
CA PRO A 82 20.10 26.23 -1.79
C PRO A 82 19.88 24.74 -1.55
N ALA A 83 20.04 24.27 -0.31
CA ALA A 83 19.81 22.88 0.04
C ALA A 83 18.38 22.48 -0.32
N VAL A 84 18.23 21.50 -1.22
CA VAL A 84 16.93 20.89 -1.50
C VAL A 84 16.62 20.03 -0.29
N LYS A 85 15.54 20.34 0.43
CA LYS A 85 15.04 19.42 1.46
C LYS A 85 14.66 18.12 0.76
N SER A 86 15.53 17.12 0.80
CA SER A 86 15.15 15.74 0.48
C SER A 86 14.12 15.32 1.52
N SER A 87 12.84 15.43 1.20
CA SER A 87 11.80 14.73 1.94
C SER A 87 12.15 13.25 1.84
N ALA A 88 12.48 12.62 2.98
CA ALA A 88 12.65 11.18 3.02
C ALA A 88 11.41 10.54 2.35
N PRO A 89 11.59 9.56 1.45
CA PRO A 89 10.45 8.94 0.79
C PRO A 89 9.52 8.40 1.86
N THR A 90 8.31 8.96 1.95
CA THR A 90 7.26 8.41 2.79
C THR A 90 6.90 7.05 2.20
N VAL A 91 7.18 5.99 2.94
CA VAL A 91 6.72 4.65 2.59
C VAL A 91 5.19 4.69 2.56
N GLN A 92 4.61 4.75 1.37
CA GLN A 92 3.17 4.69 1.21
C GLN A 92 2.71 3.28 1.60
N ARG A 93 1.60 3.20 2.33
CA ARG A 93 0.98 1.93 2.73
C ARG A 93 -0.35 1.72 2.00
N THR A 94 -0.67 0.48 1.68
CA THR A 94 -1.98 0.06 1.17
C THR A 94 -3.02 0.09 2.29
N ALA A 95 -4.30 -0.08 1.95
CA ALA A 95 -5.38 -0.14 2.93
C ALA A 95 -5.25 -1.34 3.89
N SER A 96 -4.64 -2.45 3.45
CA SER A 96 -4.29 -3.62 4.28
C SER A 96 -3.11 -3.37 5.22
N GLY A 97 -2.33 -2.30 4.99
CA GLY A 97 -1.18 -1.91 5.81
C GLY A 97 0.18 -2.32 5.24
N SER A 98 0.22 -3.06 4.13
CA SER A 98 1.43 -3.41 3.40
C SER A 98 2.12 -2.20 2.76
N VAL A 99 3.39 -2.34 2.40
CA VAL A 99 4.12 -1.30 1.65
C VAL A 99 3.61 -1.26 0.22
N ALA A 100 3.16 -0.08 -0.23
CA ALA A 100 2.72 0.12 -1.59
C ALA A 100 3.89 -0.03 -2.57
N VAL A 101 3.72 -0.87 -3.58
CA VAL A 101 4.71 -1.10 -4.62
C VAL A 101 4.44 -0.13 -5.77
N ALA A 102 5.29 0.89 -5.92
CA ALA A 102 5.21 1.81 -7.06
C ALA A 102 5.66 1.13 -8.36
N ASN A 103 4.96 1.38 -9.47
CA ASN A 103 5.27 0.90 -10.83
C ASN A 103 5.14 -0.61 -11.08
N GLN A 104 4.01 -1.22 -10.70
CA GLN A 104 3.70 -2.57 -11.15
C GLN A 104 3.33 -2.63 -12.64
N ARG A 105 4.01 -3.50 -13.38
CA ARG A 105 3.52 -3.97 -14.67
C ARG A 105 2.32 -4.87 -14.43
N ALA A 106 1.27 -4.71 -15.24
CA ALA A 106 0.10 -5.58 -15.19
C ALA A 106 0.54 -7.04 -15.28
N ARG A 107 0.24 -7.84 -14.25
CA ARG A 107 0.52 -9.26 -14.19
C ARG A 107 -0.73 -10.02 -14.63
N THR A 108 -0.56 -11.09 -15.41
CA THR A 108 -1.67 -12.01 -15.69
C THR A 108 -2.17 -12.59 -14.37
N ALA A 109 -3.49 -12.58 -14.15
CA ALA A 109 -4.08 -13.21 -12.98
C ALA A 109 -3.59 -14.67 -12.87
N ARG A 110 -3.14 -15.06 -11.68
CA ARG A 110 -2.83 -16.45 -11.35
C ARG A 110 -4.08 -17.29 -11.55
N ALA A 111 -3.92 -18.61 -11.63
CA ALA A 111 -5.08 -19.50 -11.68
C ALA A 111 -5.80 -19.60 -10.32
N SER A 112 -5.13 -19.20 -9.23
CA SER A 112 -5.69 -19.20 -7.88
C SER A 112 -6.79 -18.15 -7.67
N ARG A 113 -7.76 -18.45 -6.80
CA ARG A 113 -8.93 -17.61 -6.52
C ARG A 113 -9.25 -17.55 -5.03
N ILE A 114 -9.90 -16.46 -4.62
CA ILE A 114 -10.62 -16.35 -3.36
C ILE A 114 -12.11 -16.34 -3.68
N TRP A 115 -12.87 -17.23 -3.08
CA TRP A 115 -14.32 -17.24 -3.13
C TRP A 115 -14.88 -16.72 -1.82
N VAL A 116 -15.92 -15.90 -1.92
CA VAL A 116 -16.61 -15.31 -0.78
C VAL A 116 -18.11 -15.52 -0.90
N GLU A 117 -18.83 -15.54 0.22
CA GLU A 117 -20.26 -15.88 0.23
C GLU A 117 -21.12 -14.88 -0.56
N GLY A 118 -20.82 -13.58 -0.47
CA GLY A 118 -21.64 -12.53 -1.04
C GLY A 118 -20.86 -11.45 -1.80
N LYS A 119 -21.63 -10.61 -2.49
CA LYS A 119 -21.10 -9.43 -3.18
C LYS A 119 -20.48 -8.43 -2.19
N HIS A 120 -21.07 -8.26 -1.01
CA HIS A 120 -20.55 -7.31 -0.02
C HIS A 120 -19.19 -7.74 0.53
N ASP A 121 -18.99 -9.04 0.72
CA ASP A 121 -17.69 -9.63 1.07
C ASP A 121 -16.65 -9.30 0.02
N ALA A 122 -16.98 -9.56 -1.24
CA ALA A 122 -16.07 -9.30 -2.35
C ALA A 122 -15.70 -7.81 -2.41
N GLU A 123 -16.67 -6.92 -2.25
CA GLU A 123 -16.46 -5.48 -2.24
C GLU A 123 -15.63 -5.01 -1.04
N LEU A 124 -15.81 -5.61 0.15
CA LEU A 124 -15.00 -5.29 1.32
C LEU A 124 -13.56 -5.78 1.18
N VAL A 125 -13.39 -7.02 0.71
CA VAL A 125 -12.06 -7.60 0.48
C VAL A 125 -11.32 -6.79 -0.57
N GLU A 126 -11.96 -6.48 -1.69
CA GLU A 126 -11.39 -5.62 -2.73
C GLU A 126 -11.03 -4.23 -2.19
N LYS A 127 -11.86 -3.66 -1.31
CA LYS A 127 -11.63 -2.32 -0.73
C LYS A 127 -10.37 -2.25 0.13
N VAL A 128 -10.07 -3.30 0.90
CA VAL A 128 -8.98 -3.30 1.89
C VAL A 128 -7.73 -4.01 1.36
N TRP A 129 -7.86 -5.12 0.65
CA TRP A 129 -6.75 -5.95 0.17
C TRP A 129 -6.57 -5.94 -1.35
N GLY A 130 -7.41 -5.23 -2.12
CA GLY A 130 -7.36 -5.27 -3.59
C GLY A 130 -5.99 -4.88 -4.17
N ASP A 131 -5.26 -3.97 -3.51
CA ASP A 131 -3.91 -3.60 -3.94
C ASP A 131 -2.92 -4.78 -3.81
N ASP A 132 -2.92 -5.44 -2.65
CA ASP A 132 -2.10 -6.62 -2.35
C ASP A 132 -2.45 -7.81 -3.27
N LEU A 133 -3.74 -8.07 -3.43
CA LEU A 133 -4.24 -9.17 -4.27
C LEU A 133 -3.86 -8.99 -5.74
N ARG A 134 -3.82 -7.74 -6.24
CA ARG A 134 -3.35 -7.45 -7.61
C ARG A 134 -1.84 -7.71 -7.77
N VAL A 135 -1.03 -7.48 -6.73
CA VAL A 135 0.41 -7.84 -6.74
C VAL A 135 0.58 -9.35 -6.93
N GLU A 136 -0.24 -10.10 -6.20
CA GLU A 136 -0.24 -11.55 -6.21
C GLU A 136 -0.99 -12.14 -7.41
N GLY A 137 -1.71 -11.31 -8.18
CA GLY A 137 -2.55 -11.77 -9.28
C GLY A 137 -3.70 -12.68 -8.82
N ILE A 138 -4.18 -12.51 -7.59
CA ILE A 138 -5.29 -13.27 -7.01
C ILE A 138 -6.59 -12.49 -7.25
N VAL A 139 -7.65 -13.20 -7.64
CA VAL A 139 -8.97 -12.61 -7.90
C VAL A 139 -9.96 -13.09 -6.85
N VAL A 140 -10.81 -12.18 -6.37
CA VAL A 140 -11.92 -12.45 -5.46
C VAL A 140 -13.22 -12.56 -6.26
N GLU A 141 -13.96 -13.65 -6.08
CA GLU A 141 -15.21 -13.91 -6.78
C GLU A 141 -16.33 -14.23 -5.77
N PRO A 142 -17.49 -13.56 -5.83
CA PRO A 142 -18.62 -13.93 -5.00
C PRO A 142 -19.25 -15.24 -5.49
N LEU A 143 -19.59 -16.12 -4.56
CA LEU A 143 -20.38 -17.32 -4.83
C LEU A 143 -21.84 -16.94 -4.96
N HIS A 144 -22.51 -17.42 -6.01
CA HIS A 144 -23.96 -17.27 -6.15
C HIS A 144 -24.72 -18.33 -5.33
N GLY A 145 -24.29 -18.54 -4.07
CA GLY A 145 -24.78 -19.56 -3.13
C GLY A 145 -23.81 -20.72 -2.94
N VAL A 146 -23.62 -21.12 -1.67
CA VAL A 146 -22.72 -22.23 -1.26
C VAL A 146 -23.37 -23.62 -1.34
N ASP A 147 -24.64 -23.71 -1.74
CA ASP A 147 -25.45 -24.94 -1.64
C ASP A 147 -24.89 -26.12 -2.46
N ASP A 148 -24.04 -25.86 -3.46
CA ASP A 148 -23.23 -26.90 -4.12
C ASP A 148 -21.75 -26.50 -4.24
N LEU A 149 -21.16 -26.11 -3.11
CA LEU A 149 -19.73 -25.80 -3.03
C LEU A 149 -18.86 -26.96 -3.54
N ALA A 150 -19.29 -28.21 -3.34
CA ALA A 150 -18.56 -29.38 -3.79
C ALA A 150 -18.51 -29.50 -5.33
N ALA A 151 -19.61 -29.22 -6.04
CA ALA A 151 -19.57 -29.15 -7.50
C ALA A 151 -18.72 -27.98 -7.99
N ALA A 152 -18.86 -26.80 -7.38
CA ALA A 152 -18.03 -25.66 -7.75
C ALA A 152 -16.52 -25.96 -7.60
N VAL A 153 -16.11 -26.57 -6.47
CA VAL A 153 -14.71 -26.99 -6.26
C VAL A 153 -14.28 -28.04 -7.29
N ARG A 154 -15.15 -28.97 -7.67
CA ARG A 154 -14.85 -29.97 -8.71
C ARG A 154 -14.65 -29.32 -10.08
N ASP A 155 -15.54 -28.41 -10.47
CA ASP A 155 -15.47 -27.67 -11.73
C ASP A 155 -14.27 -26.73 -11.76
N PHE A 156 -13.90 -26.17 -10.61
CA PHE A 156 -12.65 -25.47 -10.46
C PHE A 156 -11.50 -26.43 -10.79
N SER A 157 -11.42 -27.63 -10.20
CA SER A 157 -10.27 -28.53 -10.32
C SER A 157 -8.99 -27.92 -9.69
N PRO A 158 -8.96 -27.81 -8.34
CA PRO A 158 -7.85 -27.21 -7.63
C PRO A 158 -6.57 -28.07 -7.71
N GLY A 159 -5.42 -27.40 -7.74
CA GLY A 159 -4.10 -28.05 -7.86
C GLY A 159 -2.96 -27.14 -7.38
N PRO A 160 -1.70 -27.62 -7.38
CA PRO A 160 -0.58 -26.93 -6.74
C PRO A 160 -0.34 -25.50 -7.23
N GLY A 161 -0.60 -25.21 -8.51
CA GLY A 161 -0.52 -23.86 -9.11
C GLY A 161 -1.88 -23.16 -9.29
N ARG A 162 -2.95 -23.73 -8.75
CA ARG A 162 -4.35 -23.33 -8.95
C ARG A 162 -5.12 -23.60 -7.66
N ARG A 163 -4.75 -22.89 -6.60
CA ARG A 163 -5.31 -23.05 -5.26
C ARG A 163 -6.57 -22.20 -5.08
N LEU A 164 -7.40 -22.59 -4.12
CA LEU A 164 -8.66 -21.94 -3.84
C LEU A 164 -8.79 -21.61 -2.37
N GLY A 165 -8.97 -20.33 -2.04
CA GLY A 165 -9.38 -19.89 -0.73
C GLY A 165 -10.88 -19.66 -0.72
N ILE A 166 -11.59 -20.09 0.31
CA ILE A 166 -13.03 -19.88 0.45
C ILE A 166 -13.27 -19.27 1.82
N LEU A 167 -13.87 -18.07 1.85
CA LEU A 167 -14.29 -17.38 3.06
C LEU A 167 -15.81 -17.45 3.15
N VAL A 168 -16.31 -18.00 4.26
CA VAL A 168 -17.74 -18.25 4.50
C VAL A 168 -18.19 -17.52 5.77
N ASP A 169 -19.40 -16.98 5.77
CA ASP A 169 -19.98 -16.35 6.94
C ASP A 169 -20.46 -17.43 7.92
N HIS A 170 -20.49 -17.10 9.21
CA HIS A 170 -21.07 -17.94 10.26
C HIS A 170 -20.60 -19.42 10.26
N LEU A 171 -19.34 -19.71 9.92
CA LEU A 171 -18.84 -21.08 9.90
C LEU A 171 -18.61 -21.61 11.33
N VAL A 172 -19.63 -22.27 11.89
CA VAL A 172 -19.64 -22.78 13.28
C VAL A 172 -19.84 -24.30 13.28
N PRO A 173 -19.19 -25.07 14.18
CA PRO A 173 -19.36 -26.52 14.24
C PRO A 173 -20.84 -26.95 14.35
N GLY A 174 -21.24 -27.89 13.49
CA GLY A 174 -22.60 -28.44 13.46
C GLY A 174 -23.61 -27.66 12.61
N SER A 175 -23.22 -26.49 12.09
CA SER A 175 -24.06 -25.69 11.18
C SER A 175 -24.22 -26.35 9.81
N LYS A 176 -25.12 -25.80 8.98
CA LYS A 176 -25.30 -26.24 7.59
C LYS A 176 -24.01 -26.01 6.78
N GLU A 177 -23.40 -24.85 6.99
CA GLU A 177 -22.17 -24.37 6.36
C GLU A 177 -21.01 -25.32 6.67
N SER A 178 -20.90 -25.79 7.93
CA SER A 178 -19.86 -26.76 8.31
C SER A 178 -19.96 -28.09 7.56
N ARG A 179 -21.19 -28.55 7.24
CA ARG A 179 -21.41 -29.78 6.45
C ARG A 179 -21.08 -29.56 4.97
N ILE A 180 -21.43 -28.41 4.43
CA ILE A 180 -21.09 -28.01 3.06
C ILE A 180 -19.57 -27.92 2.88
N ALA A 181 -18.88 -27.29 3.82
CA ALA A 181 -17.43 -27.19 3.82
C ALA A 181 -16.76 -28.58 3.87
N ALA A 182 -17.25 -29.48 4.73
CA ALA A 182 -16.74 -30.85 4.81
C ALA A 182 -16.94 -31.62 3.49
N ALA A 183 -18.10 -31.47 2.83
CA ALA A 183 -18.37 -32.08 1.54
C ALA A 183 -17.44 -31.53 0.43
N ALA A 184 -17.18 -30.22 0.42
CA ALA A 184 -16.26 -29.59 -0.52
C ALA A 184 -14.81 -30.06 -0.33
N MET A 185 -14.37 -30.23 0.92
CA MET A 185 -13.02 -30.75 1.24
C MET A 185 -12.84 -32.23 0.87
N ALA A 186 -13.93 -32.99 0.73
CA ALA A 186 -13.90 -34.38 0.26
C ALA A 186 -13.72 -34.51 -1.27
N VAL A 187 -13.77 -33.41 -2.02
CA VAL A 187 -13.54 -33.41 -3.48
C VAL A 187 -12.08 -33.80 -3.76
N PRO A 188 -11.80 -34.73 -4.70
CA PRO A 188 -10.44 -35.07 -5.09
C PRO A 188 -9.62 -33.83 -5.47
N GLY A 189 -8.42 -33.71 -4.91
CA GLY A 189 -7.54 -32.55 -5.10
C GLY A 189 -7.75 -31.40 -4.12
N ALA A 190 -8.83 -31.40 -3.31
CA ALA A 190 -9.10 -30.31 -2.37
C ALA A 190 -8.14 -30.28 -1.17
N ALA A 191 -7.82 -31.43 -0.58
CA ALA A 191 -7.12 -31.54 0.71
C ALA A 191 -5.81 -30.72 0.86
N ALA A 192 -5.09 -30.45 -0.23
CA ALA A 192 -3.87 -29.63 -0.22
C ALA A 192 -3.99 -28.31 -1.00
N ASN A 193 -5.09 -28.10 -1.72
CA ASN A 193 -5.23 -27.00 -2.69
C ASN A 193 -6.47 -26.14 -2.44
N VAL A 194 -7.28 -26.47 -1.44
CA VAL A 194 -8.44 -25.70 -0.99
C VAL A 194 -8.29 -25.41 0.50
N LEU A 195 -8.52 -24.15 0.87
CA LEU A 195 -8.65 -23.73 2.27
C LEU A 195 -10.03 -23.10 2.45
N ILE A 196 -10.82 -23.63 3.38
CA ILE A 196 -12.11 -23.06 3.77
C ILE A 196 -11.96 -22.48 5.17
N VAL A 197 -12.19 -21.18 5.29
CA VAL A 197 -12.21 -20.46 6.54
C VAL A 197 -13.55 -19.75 6.69
N GLY A 198 -13.86 -19.34 7.91
CA GLY A 198 -15.01 -18.48 8.14
C GLY A 198 -14.88 -17.62 9.37
N HIS A 199 -15.82 -16.70 9.49
CA HIS A 199 -15.86 -15.73 10.59
C HIS A 199 -17.12 -15.89 11.43
N PRO A 200 -17.10 -15.47 12.71
CA PRO A 200 -18.22 -15.69 13.63
C PRO A 200 -19.43 -14.78 13.36
N TYR A 201 -19.30 -13.83 12.44
CA TYR A 201 -20.34 -12.85 12.16
C TYR A 201 -21.52 -13.46 11.39
N VAL A 202 -22.70 -12.87 11.62
CA VAL A 202 -23.93 -13.21 10.88
C VAL A 202 -23.85 -12.72 9.44
N ASP A 203 -23.19 -11.58 9.23
CA ASP A 203 -22.96 -10.97 7.93
C ASP A 203 -21.69 -10.11 7.99
N VAL A 204 -20.99 -9.98 6.87
CA VAL A 204 -19.76 -9.18 6.74
C VAL A 204 -19.89 -7.72 7.21
N TRP A 205 -21.08 -7.13 7.16
CA TRP A 205 -21.30 -5.78 7.70
C TRP A 205 -20.87 -5.68 9.17
N GLN A 206 -21.11 -6.74 9.95
CA GLN A 206 -20.78 -6.79 11.38
C GLN A 206 -19.27 -6.81 11.63
N ALA A 207 -18.46 -7.19 10.64
CA ALA A 207 -17.00 -7.16 10.73
C ALA A 207 -16.43 -5.74 10.65
N ILE A 208 -17.22 -4.74 10.26
CA ILE A 208 -16.83 -3.33 10.36
C ILE A 208 -17.01 -2.89 11.81
N LYS A 209 -15.97 -2.29 12.40
CA LYS A 209 -16.02 -1.84 13.79
C LYS A 209 -17.08 -0.74 13.96
N PRO A 210 -17.95 -0.80 14.99
CA PRO A 210 -19.04 0.16 15.18
C PRO A 210 -18.59 1.64 15.17
N HIS A 211 -17.42 1.93 15.74
CA HIS A 211 -16.91 3.29 15.85
C HIS A 211 -16.60 3.95 14.50
N VAL A 212 -16.38 3.17 13.44
CA VAL A 212 -16.14 3.64 12.06
C VAL A 212 -17.32 4.47 11.56
N ILE A 213 -18.52 4.18 12.06
CA ILE A 213 -19.77 4.88 11.75
C ILE A 213 -20.34 5.62 12.96
N GLY A 214 -19.51 5.89 13.98
CA GLY A 214 -19.89 6.68 15.16
C GLY A 214 -20.76 5.93 16.17
N LEU A 215 -20.77 4.61 16.15
CA LEU A 215 -21.52 3.78 17.10
C LEU A 215 -20.61 3.22 18.19
N GLN A 216 -21.19 2.97 19.36
CA GLN A 216 -20.52 2.22 20.44
C GLN A 216 -20.63 0.71 20.21
N ALA A 217 -21.76 0.24 19.69
CA ALA A 217 -22.02 -1.16 19.37
C ALA A 217 -23.04 -1.26 18.23
N TRP A 218 -23.02 -2.39 17.52
CA TRP A 218 -24.05 -2.70 16.52
C TRP A 218 -25.42 -2.88 17.19
N PRO A 219 -26.53 -2.48 16.54
CA PRO A 219 -27.87 -2.84 17.00
C PRO A 219 -28.03 -4.35 17.10
N VAL A 220 -28.76 -4.81 18.11
CA VAL A 220 -29.10 -6.22 18.28
C VAL A 220 -30.32 -6.54 17.43
N VAL A 221 -30.17 -7.47 16.48
CA VAL A 221 -31.27 -7.92 15.60
C VAL A 221 -31.80 -9.27 16.07
N PRO A 222 -33.12 -9.42 16.31
CA PRO A 222 -33.72 -10.71 16.62
C PRO A 222 -33.51 -11.73 15.50
N ARG A 223 -33.31 -13.00 15.83
CA ARG A 223 -33.09 -14.08 14.83
C ARG A 223 -34.25 -14.28 13.85
N SER A 224 -35.45 -13.79 14.17
CA SER A 224 -36.64 -13.88 13.32
C SER A 224 -36.73 -12.78 12.28
N GLU A 225 -35.85 -11.77 12.33
CA GLU A 225 -35.81 -10.64 11.40
C GLU A 225 -34.60 -10.78 10.47
N ASP A 226 -34.75 -10.38 9.20
CA ASP A 226 -33.61 -10.27 8.28
C ASP A 226 -32.56 -9.36 8.90
N TRP A 227 -31.32 -9.85 8.96
CA TRP A 227 -30.27 -9.19 9.72
C TRP A 227 -29.94 -7.80 9.14
N LYS A 228 -29.85 -7.66 7.81
CA LYS A 228 -29.54 -6.37 7.16
C LYS A 228 -30.65 -5.35 7.37
N THR A 229 -31.90 -5.75 7.17
CA THR A 229 -33.07 -4.90 7.44
C THR A 229 -33.12 -4.48 8.90
N GLY A 230 -32.90 -5.41 9.85
CA GLY A 230 -32.89 -5.12 11.27
C GLY A 230 -31.78 -4.15 11.70
N ILE A 231 -30.58 -4.29 11.13
CA ILE A 231 -29.48 -3.35 11.35
C ILE A 231 -29.86 -1.96 10.85
N LEU A 232 -30.32 -1.83 9.60
CA LEU A 232 -30.71 -0.54 9.03
C LEU A 232 -31.80 0.15 9.85
N LYS A 233 -32.81 -0.61 10.28
CA LYS A 233 -33.86 -0.15 11.18
C LYS A 233 -33.30 0.33 12.52
N GLY A 234 -32.40 -0.44 13.13
CA GLY A 234 -31.73 -0.07 14.39
C GLY A 234 -30.85 1.18 14.27
N LEU A 235 -30.31 1.45 13.08
CA LEU A 235 -29.56 2.67 12.76
C LEU A 235 -30.45 3.86 12.36
N GLY A 236 -31.77 3.66 12.26
CA GLY A 236 -32.69 4.68 11.75
C GLY A 236 -32.49 5.01 10.27
N TRP A 237 -31.94 4.09 9.48
CA TRP A 237 -31.71 4.25 8.05
C TRP A 237 -32.89 3.67 7.23
N PRO A 238 -33.06 4.08 5.96
CA PRO A 238 -34.00 3.43 5.05
C PRO A 238 -33.76 1.91 4.96
N HIS A 239 -34.83 1.12 4.92
CA HIS A 239 -34.78 -0.35 5.03
C HIS A 239 -35.96 -1.06 4.35
N ARG A 240 -36.60 -0.44 3.35
CA ARG A 240 -37.84 -0.94 2.75
C ARG A 240 -37.62 -2.01 1.68
N ASP A 241 -36.51 -1.93 0.97
CA ASP A 241 -36.22 -2.79 -0.17
C ASP A 241 -34.70 -3.01 -0.36
N HIS A 242 -34.34 -3.79 -1.39
CA HIS A 242 -32.94 -4.06 -1.72
C HIS A 242 -32.14 -2.81 -2.11
N THR A 243 -32.79 -1.75 -2.60
CA THR A 243 -32.12 -0.48 -2.92
C THR A 243 -31.67 0.21 -1.64
N ASP A 244 -32.54 0.24 -0.63
CA ASP A 244 -32.23 0.75 0.70
C ASP A 244 -31.06 -0.03 1.33
N VAL A 245 -31.05 -1.36 1.20
CA VAL A 245 -29.93 -2.22 1.64
C VAL A 245 -28.62 -1.88 0.92
N ALA A 246 -28.65 -1.73 -0.41
CA ALA A 246 -27.48 -1.38 -1.19
C ALA A 246 -26.94 0.03 -0.84
N MET A 247 -27.82 0.99 -0.55
CA MET A 247 -27.42 2.32 -0.07
C MET A 247 -26.79 2.26 1.32
N GLY A 248 -27.36 1.46 2.22
CA GLY A 248 -26.77 1.18 3.53
C GLY A 248 -25.37 0.60 3.42
N TRP A 249 -25.20 -0.42 2.58
CA TRP A 249 -23.88 -1.01 2.32
C TRP A 249 -22.89 0.00 1.78
N LYS A 250 -23.28 0.78 0.75
CA LYS A 250 -22.41 1.81 0.17
C LYS A 250 -21.94 2.83 1.22
N LYS A 251 -22.81 3.18 2.17
CA LYS A 251 -22.47 4.08 3.27
C LYS A 251 -21.47 3.45 4.24
N LEU A 252 -21.66 2.17 4.59
CA LEU A 252 -20.72 1.41 5.44
C LEU A 252 -19.36 1.25 4.77
N LEU A 253 -19.33 0.74 3.54
CA LEU A 253 -18.11 0.53 2.77
C LEU A 253 -17.34 1.84 2.52
N GLY A 254 -18.06 2.94 2.32
CA GLY A 254 -17.47 4.27 2.15
C GLY A 254 -16.81 4.85 3.40
N ALA A 255 -17.18 4.34 4.58
CA ALA A 255 -16.57 4.73 5.85
C ALA A 255 -15.27 3.95 6.13
N VAL A 256 -15.14 2.73 5.61
CA VAL A 256 -13.93 1.90 5.73
C VAL A 256 -12.78 2.52 4.91
N ARG A 257 -11.65 2.76 5.58
CA ARG A 257 -10.43 3.34 4.98
C ARG A 257 -9.29 2.34 4.99
N THR A 258 -9.12 1.59 6.07
CA THR A 258 -7.99 0.68 6.26
C THR A 258 -8.42 -0.57 7.01
N TYR A 259 -7.56 -1.58 7.06
CA TYR A 259 -7.75 -2.80 7.86
C TYR A 259 -8.07 -2.50 9.33
N ALA A 260 -7.59 -1.37 9.88
CA ALA A 260 -7.82 -1.00 11.27
C ALA A 260 -9.31 -0.76 11.58
N ASP A 261 -10.12 -0.48 10.56
CA ASP A 261 -11.56 -0.28 10.67
C ASP A 261 -12.35 -1.60 10.77
N LEU A 262 -11.66 -2.74 10.59
CA LEU A 262 -12.27 -4.07 10.62
C LEU A 262 -11.89 -4.84 11.89
N GLU A 263 -12.77 -5.76 12.26
CA GLU A 263 -12.57 -6.64 13.40
C GLU A 263 -11.43 -7.64 13.16
N PRO A 264 -10.54 -7.86 14.14
CA PRO A 264 -9.38 -8.74 13.99
C PRO A 264 -9.72 -10.17 13.57
N THR A 265 -10.91 -10.67 13.94
CA THR A 265 -11.31 -12.04 13.59
C THR A 265 -11.59 -12.21 12.11
N LEU A 266 -12.04 -11.17 11.40
CA LEU A 266 -12.14 -11.20 9.93
C LEU A 266 -10.74 -11.05 9.31
N LEU A 267 -9.96 -10.08 9.81
CA LEU A 267 -8.61 -9.82 9.29
C LEU A 267 -7.77 -11.10 9.27
N GLY A 268 -7.68 -11.80 10.40
CA GLY A 268 -6.88 -13.03 10.49
C GLY A 268 -7.30 -14.11 9.50
N ARG A 269 -8.60 -14.20 9.16
CA ARG A 269 -9.12 -15.20 8.21
C ARG A 269 -8.80 -14.84 6.76
N VAL A 270 -8.86 -13.55 6.42
CA VAL A 270 -8.47 -13.08 5.08
C VAL A 270 -6.96 -13.25 4.89
N GLU A 271 -6.15 -12.90 5.88
CA GLU A 271 -4.69 -13.10 5.83
C GLU A 271 -4.35 -14.60 5.71
N GLU A 272 -5.01 -15.48 6.48
CA GLU A 272 -4.82 -16.93 6.39
C GLU A 272 -5.07 -17.47 4.97
N VAL A 273 -6.08 -16.93 4.29
CA VAL A 273 -6.37 -17.26 2.88
C VAL A 273 -5.29 -16.74 1.95
N ILE A 274 -4.88 -15.48 2.10
CA ILE A 274 -3.85 -14.88 1.25
C ILE A 274 -2.54 -15.64 1.40
N ASP A 275 -2.11 -15.93 2.62
CA ASP A 275 -0.92 -16.73 2.90
C ASP A 275 -1.01 -18.09 2.22
N PHE A 276 -2.12 -18.82 2.39
CA PHE A 276 -2.32 -20.12 1.76
C PHE A 276 -2.19 -20.10 0.23
N LEU A 277 -2.65 -19.03 -0.42
CA LEU A 277 -2.62 -18.88 -1.88
C LEU A 277 -1.28 -18.37 -2.42
N THR A 278 -0.47 -17.76 -1.57
CA THR A 278 0.81 -17.13 -1.95
C THR A 278 2.03 -17.99 -1.60
N VAL A 279 1.90 -18.98 -0.70
CA VAL A 279 2.97 -19.97 -0.44
C VAL A 279 3.44 -20.63 -1.75
N PRO A 280 4.76 -20.68 -2.03
CA PRO A 280 5.33 -21.29 -3.24
C PRO A 280 4.94 -22.75 -3.49
#